data_AF-A0A2T5C8K6-F1
#
_entry.id   AF-A0A2T5C8K6-F1
#
_cell.length_a   1.000
_cell.length_b   1.000
_cell.length_c   1.000
_cell.angle_alpha   90.00
_cell.angle_beta   90.00
_cell.angle_gamma   90.00
#
_symmetry.space_group_name_H-M   'P 1'
#
loop_
_entity.id
_entity.type
_entity.pdbx_description
1 polymer ?
#
loop_
_entity_poly.entity_id
_entity_poly.type
_entity_poly.pdbx_seq_one_letter_code
_entity_poly.pdbx_strand_id
1 'polypeptide(L)'
;MILVIDDDVAVCESAVLSLEMSGLPAGFRVGFQAARDLLPQAGLVFLDITMPGTSGIQALEEIRKNFPSLPVVMFTGVADLNTAVACMKMGAVDYLVKPVEPEDLCASALEHLPAKKGQPGCPRPFDKQLMDNLLREYDPARFASDADPEAGALADWLARRFSDIDCSLQKAAQELGINTTYLSRMVARQWRMPFRQLVNTLRLAYFIQLVLREKSDKTPLEGLGREAGWANRSTFYGAVKYHTGLTPSELIAIIS
;
A
#
# COMPACT_ATOMS: atom_id res chain seq x y z
N MET A 1 3.22 9.09 3.15
CA MET A 1 4.33 8.25 3.65
C MET A 1 3.94 7.74 5.02
N ILE A 2 4.08 6.44 5.24
CA ILE A 2 3.99 5.79 6.54
C ILE A 2 5.35 5.90 7.21
N LEU A 3 5.39 6.21 8.51
CA LEU A 3 6.63 6.31 9.27
C LEU A 3 6.68 5.19 10.32
N VAL A 4 7.69 4.34 10.25
CA VAL A 4 7.98 3.33 11.28
C VAL A 4 9.02 3.89 12.25
N ILE A 5 8.76 3.83 13.55
CA ILE A 5 9.66 4.32 14.60
C ILE A 5 9.91 3.17 15.57
N ASP A 6 11.13 2.66 15.57
CA ASP A 6 11.59 1.54 16.38
C ASP A 6 13.11 1.63 16.52
N ASP A 7 13.67 1.23 17.65
CA ASP A 7 15.13 1.21 17.84
C ASP A 7 15.80 -0.04 17.27
N ASP A 8 15.02 -1.07 16.92
CA ASP A 8 15.49 -2.21 16.16
C ASP A 8 15.43 -1.92 14.64
N VAL A 9 16.62 -1.76 14.05
CA VAL A 9 16.79 -1.52 12.61
C VAL A 9 16.22 -2.67 11.77
N ALA A 10 16.38 -3.92 12.21
CA ALA A 10 15.89 -5.07 11.45
C ALA A 10 14.36 -5.11 11.43
N VAL A 11 13.71 -4.75 12.54
CA VAL A 11 12.25 -4.62 12.61
C VAL A 11 11.77 -3.48 11.71
N CYS A 12 12.45 -2.32 11.75
CA CYS A 12 12.18 -1.20 10.86
C CYS A 12 12.25 -1.59 9.38
N GLU A 13 13.36 -2.21 8.96
CA GLU A 13 13.58 -2.62 7.57
C GLU A 13 12.54 -3.64 7.11
N SER A 14 12.24 -4.64 7.94
CA SER A 14 11.21 -5.65 7.65
C SER A 14 9.81 -5.04 7.49
N ALA A 15 9.43 -4.13 8.40
CA ALA A 15 8.14 -3.44 8.35
C ALA A 15 8.03 -2.53 7.12
N VAL A 16 9.05 -1.73 6.84
CA VAL A 16 9.09 -0.87 5.64
C VAL A 16 9.04 -1.71 4.37
N LEU A 17 9.83 -2.79 4.29
CA LEU A 17 9.81 -3.70 3.14
C LEU A 17 8.41 -4.28 2.92
N SER A 18 7.74 -4.73 3.98
CA SER A 18 6.38 -5.29 3.91
C SER A 18 5.36 -4.27 3.39
N LEU A 19 5.41 -3.04 3.93
CA LEU A 19 4.54 -1.94 3.51
C LEU A 19 4.80 -1.52 2.05
N GLU A 20 6.06 -1.35 1.67
CA GLU A 20 6.45 -1.03 0.30
C GLU A 20 6.08 -2.15 -0.66
N MET A 21 6.18 -3.41 -0.21
CA MET A 21 5.77 -4.56 -1.01
C MET A 21 4.26 -4.54 -1.33
N SER A 22 3.46 -3.99 -0.42
CA SER A 22 2.03 -3.75 -0.59
C SER A 22 1.71 -2.43 -1.31
N GLY A 23 2.72 -1.71 -1.81
CA GLY A 23 2.55 -0.45 -2.54
C GLY A 23 2.30 0.76 -1.65
N LEU A 24 2.53 0.64 -0.34
CA LEU A 24 2.39 1.73 0.62
C LEU A 24 3.75 2.43 0.80
N PRO A 25 3.88 3.73 0.42
CA PRO A 25 5.14 4.44 0.59
C PRO A 25 5.47 4.55 2.09
N ALA A 26 6.56 3.93 2.52
CA ALA A 26 6.98 3.87 3.92
C ALA A 26 8.44 4.30 4.08
N GLY A 27 8.80 4.70 5.29
CA GLY A 27 10.18 4.96 5.70
C GLY A 27 10.29 4.75 7.21
N PHE A 28 11.52 4.68 7.73
CA PHE A 28 11.72 4.45 9.16
C PHE A 28 12.70 5.43 9.81
N ARG A 29 12.63 5.51 11.14
CA ARG A 29 13.58 6.21 11.99
C ARG A 29 13.88 5.37 13.22
N VAL A 30 15.15 5.35 13.59
CA VAL A 30 15.64 4.65 14.78
C VAL A 30 15.45 5.59 15.98
N GLY A 31 14.46 5.27 16.81
CA GLY A 31 14.08 6.06 17.97
C GLY A 31 13.29 7.34 17.65
N PHE A 32 12.52 7.80 18.64
CA PHE A 32 11.58 8.91 18.47
C PHE A 32 12.25 10.26 18.15
N GLN A 33 13.43 10.53 18.72
CA GLN A 33 14.11 11.81 18.52
C GLN A 33 14.48 12.06 17.05
N ALA A 34 14.88 11.02 16.32
CA ALA A 34 15.21 11.10 14.89
C ALA A 34 13.96 11.22 13.98
N ALA A 35 12.77 10.96 14.53
CA ALA A 35 11.50 10.99 13.80
C ALA A 35 10.81 12.35 13.81
N ARG A 36 11.15 13.23 14.75
CA ARG A 36 10.43 14.50 14.99
C ARG A 36 10.28 15.37 13.73
N ASP A 37 11.33 15.49 12.93
CA ASP A 37 11.31 16.32 11.72
C ASP A 37 10.42 15.76 10.60
N LEU A 38 10.09 14.46 10.65
CA LEU A 38 9.24 13.80 9.67
C LEU A 38 7.78 13.67 10.10
N LEU A 39 7.46 13.84 11.38
CA LEU A 39 6.08 13.76 11.88
C LEU A 39 5.09 14.65 11.11
N PRO A 40 5.41 15.90 10.72
CA PRO A 40 4.47 16.74 9.96
C PRO A 40 4.14 16.21 8.55
N GLN A 41 4.99 15.33 7.99
CA GLN A 41 4.85 14.78 6.64
C GLN A 41 4.29 13.36 6.64
N ALA A 42 4.25 12.72 7.82
CA ALA A 42 3.71 11.38 7.99
C ALA A 42 2.19 11.39 7.77
N GLY A 43 1.68 10.36 7.09
CA GLY A 43 0.25 10.09 7.01
C GLY A 43 -0.22 9.12 8.10
N LEU A 44 0.69 8.29 8.60
CA LEU A 44 0.47 7.27 9.62
C LEU A 44 1.81 6.97 10.29
N VAL A 45 1.79 6.69 11.59
CA VAL A 45 2.98 6.29 12.35
C VAL A 45 2.78 4.90 12.95
N PHE A 46 3.73 3.99 12.75
CA PHE A 46 3.89 2.78 13.56
C PHE A 46 4.96 3.06 14.62
N LEU A 47 4.60 2.92 15.90
CA LEU A 47 5.43 3.38 17.02
C LEU A 47 5.72 2.25 18.00
N ASP A 48 7.00 1.93 18.22
CA ASP A 48 7.42 1.01 19.26
C ASP A 48 7.26 1.61 20.67
N ILE A 49 6.96 0.76 21.66
CA ILE A 49 6.83 1.18 23.07
C ILE A 49 8.18 1.20 23.77
N THR A 50 8.98 0.16 23.54
CA THR A 50 10.21 -0.13 24.28
C THR A 50 11.40 0.47 23.56
N MET A 51 11.47 1.79 23.60
CA MET A 51 12.54 2.58 23.00
C MET A 51 13.45 3.20 24.07
N PRO A 52 14.80 3.18 23.93
CA PRO A 52 15.69 3.91 24.81
C PRO A 52 15.46 5.43 24.72
N GLY A 53 15.53 6.12 25.85
CA GLY A 53 15.28 7.56 25.92
C GLY A 53 13.79 7.86 26.04
N THR A 54 13.14 8.26 24.95
CA THR A 54 11.71 8.58 24.95
C THR A 54 10.91 7.31 24.66
N SER A 55 10.14 6.83 25.65
CA SER A 55 9.29 5.66 25.46
C SER A 55 8.19 5.92 24.44
N GLY A 56 7.68 4.87 23.78
CA GLY A 56 6.57 5.03 22.84
C GLY A 56 5.31 5.62 23.45
N ILE A 57 5.08 5.42 24.74
CA ILE A 57 3.96 6.03 25.46
C ILE A 57 4.13 7.55 25.55
N GLN A 58 5.33 8.02 25.91
CA GLN A 58 5.65 9.46 25.94
C GLN A 58 5.61 10.08 24.54
N ALA A 59 6.14 9.34 23.54
CA ALA A 59 6.08 9.75 22.15
C ALA A 59 4.63 9.85 21.64
N LEU A 60 3.75 8.90 22.00
CA LEU A 60 2.33 8.96 21.67
C LEU A 60 1.67 10.21 22.27
N GLU A 61 1.91 10.50 23.55
CA GLU A 61 1.39 11.71 24.21
C GLU A 61 1.85 12.98 23.48
N GLU A 62 3.13 13.06 23.11
CA GLU A 62 3.68 14.19 22.39
C GLU A 62 3.07 14.33 20.98
N ILE A 63 2.97 13.24 20.23
CA ILE A 63 2.34 13.24 18.90
C ILE A 63 0.88 13.68 19.00
N ARG A 64 0.13 13.20 20.01
CA ARG A 64 -1.28 13.57 20.20
C ARG A 64 -1.44 15.04 20.52
N LYS A 65 -0.53 15.61 21.30
CA LYS A 65 -0.52 17.03 21.64
C LYS A 65 -0.20 17.94 20.44
N ASN A 66 0.78 17.55 19.62
CA ASN A 66 1.30 18.40 18.55
C ASN A 66 0.64 18.13 17.18
N PHE A 67 0.19 16.91 16.93
CA PHE A 67 -0.37 16.42 15.68
C PHE A 67 -1.64 15.58 15.94
N PRO A 68 -2.72 16.18 16.49
CA PRO A 68 -3.90 15.44 16.96
C PRO A 68 -4.57 14.60 15.87
N SER A 69 -4.46 14.99 14.59
CA SER A 69 -5.04 14.28 13.45
C SER A 69 -4.11 13.23 12.82
N LEU A 70 -2.86 13.10 13.25
CA LEU A 70 -1.92 12.10 12.72
C LEU A 70 -2.22 10.74 13.38
N PRO A 71 -2.71 9.71 12.67
CA PRO A 71 -2.95 8.40 13.27
C PRO A 71 -1.64 7.72 13.70
N VAL A 72 -1.68 7.07 14.87
CA VAL A 72 -0.54 6.35 15.46
C VAL A 72 -1.00 4.96 15.83
N VAL A 73 -0.38 3.95 15.24
CA VAL A 73 -0.53 2.54 15.58
C VAL A 73 0.62 2.15 16.49
N MET A 74 0.32 1.57 17.64
CA MET A 74 1.37 1.01 18.49
C MET A 74 1.88 -0.27 17.83
N PHE A 75 3.19 -0.39 17.65
CA PHE A 75 3.82 -1.54 17.01
C PHE A 75 4.94 -2.04 17.90
N THR A 76 4.67 -3.04 18.74
CA THR A 76 5.49 -3.32 19.94
C THR A 76 5.63 -4.80 20.25
N GLY A 77 6.75 -5.22 20.85
CA GLY A 77 6.88 -6.57 21.42
C GLY A 77 6.11 -6.78 22.73
N VAL A 78 5.51 -5.73 23.30
CA VAL A 78 4.79 -5.81 24.58
C VAL A 78 3.37 -6.34 24.37
N ALA A 79 3.14 -7.59 24.78
CA ALA A 79 1.84 -8.26 24.75
C ALA A 79 1.07 -8.12 26.07
N ASP A 80 0.87 -6.88 26.54
CA ASP A 80 0.12 -6.60 27.79
C ASP A 80 -1.20 -5.87 27.50
N LEU A 81 -2.31 -6.47 27.96
CA LEU A 81 -3.66 -5.95 27.72
C LEU A 81 -3.88 -4.58 28.38
N ASN A 82 -3.33 -4.36 29.57
CA ASN A 82 -3.52 -3.09 30.28
C ASN A 82 -2.82 -1.94 29.56
N THR A 83 -1.61 -2.21 29.06
CA THR A 83 -0.82 -1.29 28.25
C THR A 83 -1.52 -0.98 26.93
N ALA A 84 -2.06 -1.99 26.24
CA ALA A 84 -2.85 -1.79 25.02
C ALA A 84 -4.06 -0.88 25.28
N VAL A 85 -4.87 -1.20 26.30
CA VAL A 85 -6.03 -0.38 26.69
C VAL A 85 -5.64 1.05 27.04
N ALA A 86 -4.51 1.25 27.74
CA ALA A 86 -4.01 2.58 28.05
C ALA A 86 -3.63 3.37 26.78
N CYS A 87 -2.89 2.75 25.84
CA CYS A 87 -2.51 3.37 24.58
C CYS A 87 -3.72 3.77 23.73
N MET A 88 -4.72 2.89 23.64
CA MET A 88 -5.97 3.19 22.94
C MET A 88 -6.71 4.38 23.58
N LYS A 89 -6.77 4.46 24.92
CA LYS A 89 -7.36 5.60 25.64
C LYS A 89 -6.58 6.90 25.42
N MET A 90 -5.27 6.84 25.20
CA MET A 90 -4.43 7.99 24.85
C MET A 90 -4.59 8.42 23.38
N GLY A 91 -5.34 7.66 22.57
CA GLY A 91 -5.62 8.00 21.17
C GLY A 91 -4.72 7.28 20.16
N ALA A 92 -4.10 6.16 20.53
CA ALA A 92 -3.65 5.21 19.51
C ALA A 92 -4.86 4.70 18.72
N VAL A 93 -4.70 4.54 17.41
CA VAL A 93 -5.80 4.07 16.54
C VAL A 93 -5.83 2.56 16.42
N ASP A 94 -4.71 1.90 16.71
CA ASP A 94 -4.57 0.44 16.71
C ASP A 94 -3.34 0.00 17.54
N TYR A 95 -3.24 -1.30 17.81
CA TYR A 95 -2.17 -1.91 18.60
C TYR A 95 -1.76 -3.27 18.02
N LEU A 96 -0.56 -3.35 17.45
CA LEU A 96 0.02 -4.55 16.86
C LEU A 96 1.17 -5.08 17.73
N VAL A 97 1.09 -6.37 18.06
CA VAL A 97 2.10 -7.08 18.83
C VAL A 97 3.10 -7.75 17.89
N LYS A 98 4.40 -7.56 18.13
CA LYS A 98 5.48 -8.25 17.41
C LYS A 98 5.68 -9.66 17.95
N PRO A 99 5.98 -10.66 17.10
CA PRO A 99 6.09 -10.56 15.64
C PRO A 99 4.71 -10.36 15.00
N VAL A 100 4.66 -9.47 14.00
CA VAL A 100 3.44 -9.22 13.22
C VAL A 100 3.61 -9.84 11.85
N GLU A 101 2.56 -10.48 11.35
CA GLU A 101 2.55 -10.95 9.97
C GLU A 101 2.47 -9.73 9.02
N PRO A 102 3.15 -9.75 7.86
CA PRO A 102 3.10 -8.65 6.89
C PRO A 102 1.68 -8.23 6.50
N GLU A 103 0.75 -9.18 6.45
CA GLU A 103 -0.66 -8.98 6.13
C GLU A 103 -1.36 -8.09 7.16
N ASP A 104 -1.12 -8.32 8.45
CA ASP A 104 -1.76 -7.58 9.54
C ASP A 104 -1.19 -6.17 9.65
N LEU A 105 0.13 -6.01 9.47
CA LEU A 105 0.78 -4.70 9.39
C LEU A 105 0.20 -3.88 8.24
N CYS A 106 0.05 -4.49 7.06
CA CYS A 106 -0.53 -3.83 5.90
C CYS A 106 -2.01 -3.53 6.13
N ALA A 107 -2.78 -4.46 6.69
CA ALA A 107 -4.21 -4.25 6.95
C ALA A 107 -4.45 -3.05 7.88
N SER A 108 -3.69 -2.96 8.98
CA SER A 108 -3.73 -1.82 9.91
C SER A 108 -3.34 -0.52 9.21
N ALA A 109 -2.30 -0.56 8.36
CA ALA A 109 -1.91 0.60 7.57
C ALA A 109 -3.01 1.08 6.63
N LEU A 110 -3.68 0.15 5.93
CA LEU A 110 -4.77 0.45 5.01
C LEU A 110 -5.99 1.06 5.70
N GLU A 111 -6.30 0.57 6.89
CA GLU A 111 -7.46 1.01 7.67
C GLU A 111 -7.24 2.43 8.23
N HIS A 112 -6.03 2.73 8.68
CA HIS A 112 -5.76 3.95 9.43
C HIS A 112 -5.05 5.04 8.64
N LEU A 113 -4.50 4.76 7.46
CA LEU A 113 -3.91 5.78 6.62
C LEU A 113 -5.02 6.72 6.10
N PRO A 114 -5.02 8.02 6.47
CA PRO A 114 -6.10 8.92 6.14
C PRO A 114 -6.10 9.19 4.64
N ALA A 115 -7.29 9.12 4.04
CA ALA A 115 -7.45 9.40 2.63
C ALA A 115 -7.07 10.86 2.33
N LYS A 116 -5.94 11.07 1.65
CA LYS A 116 -5.66 12.39 1.06
C LYS A 116 -6.69 12.65 -0.03
N LYS A 117 -7.67 13.52 0.26
CA LYS A 117 -8.60 14.05 -0.75
C LYS A 117 -7.78 14.65 -1.90
N GLY A 118 -7.94 14.11 -3.10
CA GLY A 118 -7.32 14.63 -4.33
C GLY A 118 -6.08 13.89 -4.86
N GLN A 119 -5.68 12.74 -4.27
CA GLN A 119 -4.66 11.88 -4.89
C GLN A 119 -5.30 10.64 -5.54
N PRO A 120 -4.97 10.30 -6.80
CA PRO A 120 -5.32 9.01 -7.38
C PRO A 120 -4.60 7.91 -6.58
N GLY A 121 -5.34 6.92 -6.08
CA GLY A 121 -4.79 5.80 -5.30
C GLY A 121 -5.23 5.69 -3.83
N CYS A 122 -6.11 6.56 -3.34
CA CYS A 122 -6.75 6.36 -2.02
C CYS A 122 -7.75 5.19 -2.05
N PRO A 123 -7.90 4.44 -0.94
CA PRO A 123 -9.07 3.60 -0.71
C PRO A 123 -10.30 4.51 -0.71
N ARG A 124 -11.03 4.52 -1.82
CA ARG A 124 -12.36 5.13 -1.89
C ARG A 124 -13.35 3.99 -1.67
N PRO A 125 -14.49 4.21 -0.98
CA PRO A 125 -15.57 3.25 -0.97
C PRO A 125 -15.83 2.82 -2.41
N PHE A 126 -15.68 1.53 -2.69
CA PHE A 126 -15.84 1.04 -4.05
C PHE A 126 -17.27 1.30 -4.51
N ASP A 127 -17.43 2.19 -5.48
CA ASP A 127 -18.69 2.49 -6.13
C ASP A 127 -18.57 2.26 -7.64
N LYS A 128 -19.72 2.28 -8.32
CA LYS A 128 -19.79 2.07 -9.76
C LYS A 128 -18.94 3.09 -10.53
N GLN A 129 -18.84 4.33 -10.04
CA GLN A 129 -18.08 5.38 -10.69
C GLN A 129 -16.57 5.14 -10.58
N LEU A 130 -16.08 4.66 -9.44
CA LEU A 130 -14.69 4.25 -9.25
C LEU A 130 -14.35 3.09 -10.19
N MET A 131 -15.21 2.07 -10.26
CA MET A 131 -15.04 0.94 -11.17
C MET A 131 -14.96 1.40 -12.62
N ASP A 132 -15.92 2.21 -13.08
CA ASP A 132 -15.98 2.70 -14.45
C ASP A 132 -14.73 3.53 -14.80
N ASN A 133 -14.27 4.39 -13.89
CA ASN A 133 -13.05 5.17 -14.09
C ASN A 133 -11.79 4.28 -14.15
N LEU A 134 -11.70 3.30 -13.26
CA LEU A 134 -10.57 2.39 -13.19
C LEU A 134 -10.48 1.53 -14.46
N LEU A 135 -11.60 1.00 -14.93
CA LEU A 135 -11.67 0.28 -16.20
C LEU A 135 -11.44 1.18 -17.41
N ARG A 136 -11.86 2.44 -17.38
CA ARG A 136 -11.62 3.37 -18.50
C ARG A 136 -10.14 3.77 -18.63
N GLU A 137 -9.48 4.03 -17.51
CA GLU A 137 -8.13 4.60 -17.48
C GLU A 137 -7.02 3.55 -17.43
N TYR A 138 -7.31 2.37 -16.87
CA TYR A 138 -6.32 1.33 -16.60
C TYR A 138 -6.70 -0.03 -17.19
N ASP A 139 -7.59 -0.08 -18.19
CA ASP A 139 -7.78 -1.28 -19.00
C ASP A 139 -6.48 -1.61 -19.73
N PRO A 140 -5.82 -2.76 -19.43
CA PRO A 140 -4.55 -3.09 -20.05
C PRO A 140 -4.61 -3.18 -21.58
N ALA A 141 -5.77 -3.51 -22.16
CA ALA A 141 -5.94 -3.59 -23.61
C ALA A 141 -5.95 -2.22 -24.30
N ARG A 142 -6.18 -1.14 -23.53
CA ARG A 142 -6.26 0.25 -24.01
C ARG A 142 -5.23 1.16 -23.33
N PHE A 143 -4.42 0.61 -22.43
CA PHE A 143 -3.49 1.38 -21.62
C PHE A 143 -2.37 1.94 -22.50
N ALA A 144 -2.35 3.27 -22.64
CA ALA A 144 -1.42 4.00 -23.48
C ALA A 144 -1.05 5.34 -22.83
N SER A 145 0.01 5.97 -23.32
CA SER A 145 0.44 7.29 -22.86
C SER A 145 1.01 8.11 -24.00
N ASP A 146 0.38 9.26 -24.28
CA ASP A 146 0.80 10.17 -25.36
C ASP A 146 1.79 11.26 -24.90
N ALA A 147 2.24 11.23 -23.64
CA ALA A 147 3.01 12.33 -23.07
C ALA A 147 4.47 12.43 -23.59
N ASP A 148 5.12 11.28 -23.82
CA ASP A 148 6.53 11.18 -24.24
C ASP A 148 6.78 9.77 -24.81
N PRO A 149 7.56 9.59 -25.90
CA PRO A 149 7.96 8.29 -26.42
C PRO A 149 8.34 7.23 -25.38
N GLU A 150 9.11 7.59 -24.34
CA GLU A 150 9.51 6.65 -23.29
C GLU A 150 8.35 6.21 -22.39
N ALA A 151 7.40 7.12 -22.12
CA ALA A 151 6.18 6.80 -21.38
C ALA A 151 5.23 5.94 -22.21
N GLY A 152 5.14 6.18 -23.52
CA GLY A 152 4.41 5.32 -24.46
C GLY A 152 5.00 3.91 -24.51
N ALA A 153 6.34 3.81 -24.64
CA ALA A 153 7.04 2.53 -24.64
C ALA A 153 6.83 1.75 -23.32
N LEU A 154 6.82 2.44 -22.18
CA LEU A 154 6.51 1.82 -20.90
C LEU A 154 5.06 1.34 -20.83
N ALA A 155 4.11 2.12 -21.33
CA ALA A 155 2.70 1.73 -21.37
C ALA A 155 2.50 0.47 -22.23
N ASP A 156 3.11 0.43 -23.41
CA ASP A 156 3.07 -0.73 -24.31
C ASP A 156 3.75 -1.97 -23.71
N TRP A 157 4.82 -1.77 -22.94
CA TRP A 157 5.49 -2.84 -22.20
C TRP A 157 4.57 -3.38 -21.10
N LEU A 158 3.98 -2.49 -20.29
CA LEU A 158 3.05 -2.83 -19.22
C LEU A 158 1.82 -3.56 -19.75
N ALA A 159 1.21 -3.09 -20.85
CA ALA A 159 0.05 -3.73 -21.47
C ALA A 159 0.28 -5.21 -21.81
N ARG A 160 1.54 -5.60 -22.09
CA ARG A 160 1.94 -6.98 -22.43
C ARG A 160 2.45 -7.80 -21.23
N ARG A 161 2.87 -7.14 -20.15
CA ARG A 161 3.67 -7.74 -19.07
C ARG A 161 3.08 -7.55 -17.67
N PHE A 162 2.02 -6.75 -17.50
CA PHE A 162 1.47 -6.43 -16.18
C PHE A 162 1.08 -7.67 -15.38
N SER A 163 0.63 -8.74 -16.04
CA SER A 163 0.27 -10.02 -15.43
C SER A 163 1.48 -10.92 -15.08
N ASP A 164 2.68 -10.60 -15.57
CA ASP A 164 3.88 -11.39 -15.26
C ASP A 164 4.22 -11.23 -13.77
N ILE A 165 4.46 -12.33 -13.07
CA ILE A 165 4.75 -12.35 -11.63
C ILE A 165 5.98 -11.48 -11.29
N ASP A 166 6.97 -11.43 -12.18
CA ASP A 166 8.22 -10.69 -12.02
C ASP A 166 8.20 -9.28 -12.63
N CYS A 167 7.01 -8.75 -12.96
CA CYS A 167 6.83 -7.40 -13.46
C CYS A 167 7.34 -6.37 -12.44
N SER A 168 8.51 -5.79 -12.71
CA SER A 168 9.25 -4.90 -11.80
C SER A 168 9.85 -3.73 -12.56
N LEU A 169 10.14 -2.65 -11.82
CA LEU A 169 10.74 -1.44 -12.38
C LEU A 169 12.11 -1.75 -13.01
N GLN A 170 12.90 -2.61 -12.37
CA GLN A 170 14.23 -3.02 -12.84
C GLN A 170 14.13 -3.76 -14.18
N LYS A 171 13.18 -4.68 -14.31
CA LYS A 171 12.96 -5.43 -15.56
C LYS A 171 12.49 -4.50 -16.69
N ALA A 172 11.55 -3.61 -16.40
CA ALA A 172 11.10 -2.60 -17.36
C ALA A 172 12.26 -1.69 -17.80
N ALA A 173 13.07 -1.20 -16.86
CA ALA A 173 14.24 -0.38 -17.15
C ALA A 173 15.26 -1.10 -18.04
N GLN A 174 15.55 -2.37 -17.74
CA GLN A 174 16.47 -3.20 -18.51
C GLN A 174 15.97 -3.45 -19.94
N GLU A 175 14.71 -3.85 -20.11
CA GLU A 175 14.15 -4.18 -21.43
C GLU A 175 13.93 -2.95 -22.31
N LEU A 176 13.60 -1.81 -21.70
CA LEU A 176 13.43 -0.54 -22.42
C LEU A 176 14.77 0.18 -22.66
N GLY A 177 15.87 -0.28 -22.05
CA GLY A 177 17.17 0.40 -22.12
C GLY A 177 17.19 1.76 -21.41
N ILE A 178 16.33 1.95 -20.40
CA ILE A 178 16.15 3.21 -19.67
C ILE A 178 16.77 3.09 -18.27
N ASN A 179 17.35 4.18 -17.75
CA ASN A 179 17.85 4.20 -16.37
C ASN A 179 16.71 4.04 -15.34
N THR A 180 16.86 3.12 -14.39
CA THR A 180 15.83 2.79 -13.37
C THR A 180 15.41 4.00 -12.52
N THR A 181 16.34 4.86 -12.10
CA THR A 181 16.04 6.05 -11.29
C THR A 181 15.28 7.10 -12.08
N TYR A 182 15.59 7.23 -13.36
CA TYR A 182 14.85 8.09 -14.27
C TYR A 182 13.44 7.52 -14.53
N LEU A 183 13.34 6.22 -14.83
CA LEU A 183 12.09 5.52 -15.05
C LEU A 183 11.14 5.67 -13.85
N SER A 184 11.64 5.49 -12.62
CA SER A 184 10.87 5.70 -11.40
C SER A 184 10.27 7.11 -11.32
N ARG A 185 11.07 8.14 -11.64
CA ARG A 185 10.64 9.54 -11.60
C ARG A 185 9.64 9.86 -12.72
N MET A 186 9.87 9.32 -13.91
CA MET A 186 8.96 9.43 -15.04
C MET A 186 7.59 8.85 -14.69
N VAL A 187 7.57 7.66 -14.10
CA VAL A 187 6.32 7.00 -13.68
C VAL A 187 5.57 7.85 -12.64
N ALA A 188 6.28 8.32 -11.62
CA ALA A 188 5.70 9.18 -10.59
C ALA A 188 5.16 10.50 -11.16
N ARG A 189 5.79 11.05 -12.20
CA ARG A 189 5.34 12.28 -12.88
C ARG A 189 4.10 12.04 -13.74
N GLN A 190 4.12 10.96 -14.53
CA GLN A 190 3.11 10.70 -15.56
C GLN A 190 1.81 10.15 -14.95
N TRP A 191 1.89 9.11 -14.13
CA TRP A 191 0.70 8.45 -13.55
C TRP A 191 0.42 8.89 -12.10
N ARG A 192 1.22 9.82 -11.56
CA ARG A 192 1.05 10.36 -10.20
C ARG A 192 1.05 9.29 -9.11
N MET A 193 1.73 8.17 -9.36
CA MET A 193 1.86 7.04 -8.44
C MET A 193 3.18 6.29 -8.66
N PRO A 194 3.68 5.52 -7.68
CA PRO A 194 4.82 4.64 -7.85
C PRO A 194 4.56 3.50 -8.86
N PHE A 195 5.61 2.97 -9.47
CA PHE A 195 5.51 1.88 -10.47
C PHE A 195 4.75 0.65 -9.96
N ARG A 196 5.03 0.21 -8.74
CA ARG A 196 4.33 -0.94 -8.14
C ARG A 196 2.83 -0.69 -8.01
N GLN A 197 2.45 0.53 -7.64
CA GLN A 197 1.04 0.93 -7.54
C GLN A 197 0.38 0.95 -8.92
N LEU A 198 1.08 1.42 -9.94
CA LEU A 198 0.59 1.40 -11.33
C LEU A 198 0.31 -0.03 -11.81
N VAL A 199 1.26 -0.95 -11.60
CA VAL A 199 1.08 -2.37 -11.92
C VAL A 199 -0.12 -2.94 -11.18
N ASN A 200 -0.23 -2.74 -9.87
CA ASN A 200 -1.36 -3.25 -9.09
C ASN A 200 -2.71 -2.65 -9.54
N THR A 201 -2.73 -1.38 -9.98
CA THR A 201 -3.94 -0.75 -10.54
C THR A 201 -4.36 -1.43 -11.84
N LEU A 202 -3.41 -1.71 -12.75
CA LEU A 202 -3.67 -2.45 -13.99
C LEU A 202 -4.16 -3.88 -13.71
N ARG A 203 -3.52 -4.57 -12.77
CA ARG A 203 -3.93 -5.93 -12.34
C ARG A 203 -5.33 -5.94 -11.75
N LEU A 204 -5.69 -4.93 -10.95
CA LEU A 204 -7.03 -4.78 -10.41
C LEU A 204 -8.08 -4.53 -11.50
N ALA A 205 -7.77 -3.65 -12.46
CA ALA A 205 -8.66 -3.41 -13.60
C ALA A 205 -8.91 -4.70 -14.37
N TYR A 206 -7.85 -5.46 -14.64
CA TYR A 206 -7.94 -6.74 -15.32
C TYR A 206 -8.69 -7.79 -14.50
N PHE A 207 -8.44 -7.89 -13.20
CA PHE A 207 -9.18 -8.78 -12.30
C PHE A 207 -10.69 -8.49 -12.33
N ILE A 208 -11.09 -7.22 -12.24
CA ILE A 208 -12.49 -6.83 -12.36
C ILE A 208 -13.06 -7.25 -13.73
N GLN A 209 -12.30 -7.10 -14.82
CA GLN A 209 -12.72 -7.60 -16.13
C GLN A 209 -12.89 -9.12 -16.17
N LEU A 210 -11.98 -9.88 -15.53
CA LEU A 210 -12.10 -11.33 -15.45
C LEU A 210 -13.39 -11.72 -14.73
N VAL A 211 -13.67 -11.10 -13.57
CA VAL A 211 -14.91 -11.31 -12.81
C VAL A 211 -16.15 -10.97 -13.65
N LEU A 212 -16.15 -9.84 -14.35
CA LEU A 212 -17.28 -9.43 -15.21
C LEU A 212 -17.49 -10.35 -16.43
N ARG A 213 -16.44 -11.00 -16.92
CA ARG A 213 -16.49 -11.93 -18.05
C ARG A 213 -16.92 -13.32 -17.61
N GLU A 214 -16.39 -13.81 -16.50
CA GLU A 214 -16.74 -15.09 -15.91
C GLU A 214 -18.06 -14.98 -15.12
N LYS A 215 -19.18 -15.01 -15.84
CA LYS A 215 -20.53 -15.13 -15.24
C LYS A 215 -20.79 -16.47 -14.50
N SER A 216 -19.77 -17.30 -14.28
CA SER A 216 -19.93 -18.67 -13.78
C SER A 216 -19.10 -18.92 -12.52
N ASP A 217 -19.80 -19.38 -11.48
CA ASP A 217 -19.42 -19.71 -10.10
C ASP A 217 -18.30 -20.79 -9.95
N LYS A 218 -17.45 -21.01 -10.95
CA LYS A 218 -16.55 -22.16 -11.03
C LYS A 218 -15.06 -21.86 -10.94
N THR A 219 -14.62 -20.63 -11.19
CA THR A 219 -13.20 -20.29 -11.12
C THR A 219 -12.82 -19.89 -9.69
N PRO A 220 -11.88 -20.60 -9.03
CA PRO A 220 -11.44 -20.24 -7.69
C PRO A 220 -10.87 -18.82 -7.67
N LEU A 221 -11.20 -18.06 -6.62
CA LEU A 221 -10.71 -16.69 -6.41
C LEU A 221 -9.18 -16.56 -6.49
N GLU A 222 -8.47 -17.59 -6.03
CA GLU A 222 -6.99 -17.65 -6.09
C GLU A 222 -6.49 -17.84 -7.53
N GLY A 223 -7.27 -18.52 -8.38
CA GLY A 223 -7.00 -18.65 -9.82
C GLY A 223 -7.12 -17.31 -10.53
N LEU A 224 -8.20 -16.57 -10.26
CA LEU A 224 -8.41 -15.22 -10.78
C LEU A 224 -7.30 -14.25 -10.37
N GLY A 225 -6.88 -14.29 -9.09
CA GLY A 225 -5.77 -13.47 -8.61
C GLY A 225 -4.44 -13.83 -9.30
N ARG A 226 -4.18 -15.12 -9.51
CA ARG A 226 -2.97 -15.58 -10.22
C ARG A 226 -2.98 -15.17 -11.69
N GLU A 227 -4.12 -15.30 -12.38
CA GLU A 227 -4.28 -14.88 -13.77
C GLU A 227 -4.08 -13.37 -13.91
N ALA A 228 -4.55 -12.59 -12.94
CA ALA A 228 -4.28 -11.16 -12.88
C ALA A 228 -2.84 -10.80 -12.51
N GLY A 229 -1.99 -11.76 -12.13
CA GLY A 229 -0.56 -11.57 -11.94
C GLY A 229 -0.08 -11.42 -10.50
N TRP A 230 -0.93 -11.66 -9.50
CA TRP A 230 -0.47 -11.72 -8.11
C TRP A 230 0.12 -13.10 -7.80
N ALA A 231 1.32 -13.08 -7.20
CA ALA A 231 2.08 -14.29 -6.90
C ALA A 231 1.40 -15.17 -5.84
N ASN A 232 0.76 -14.54 -4.86
CA ASN A 232 0.17 -15.21 -3.72
C ASN A 232 -1.07 -14.47 -3.20
N ARG A 233 -1.81 -15.16 -2.33
CA ARG A 233 -3.07 -14.66 -1.75
C ARG A 233 -2.88 -13.36 -0.96
N SER A 234 -1.82 -13.26 -0.18
CA SER A 234 -1.52 -12.07 0.64
C SER A 234 -1.38 -10.80 -0.20
N THR A 235 -0.50 -10.84 -1.20
CA THR A 235 -0.27 -9.70 -2.10
C THR A 235 -1.50 -9.33 -2.92
N PHE A 236 -2.31 -10.33 -3.31
CA PHE A 236 -3.58 -10.12 -3.97
C PHE A 236 -4.60 -9.41 -3.07
N TYR A 237 -4.87 -9.96 -1.89
CA TYR A 237 -5.87 -9.41 -0.96
C TYR A 237 -5.48 -8.01 -0.50
N GLY A 238 -4.21 -7.79 -0.16
CA GLY A 238 -3.69 -6.47 0.23
C GLY A 238 -3.86 -5.43 -0.89
N ALA A 239 -3.54 -5.81 -2.14
CA ALA A 239 -3.71 -4.90 -3.28
C ALA A 239 -5.17 -4.55 -3.55
N VAL A 240 -6.09 -5.52 -3.48
CA VAL A 240 -7.53 -5.25 -3.67
C VAL A 240 -8.07 -4.36 -2.56
N LYS A 241 -7.75 -4.67 -1.30
CA LYS A 241 -8.18 -3.88 -0.14
C LYS A 241 -7.64 -2.46 -0.19
N TYR A 242 -6.40 -2.26 -0.64
CA TYR A 242 -5.81 -0.92 -0.78
C TYR A 242 -6.59 -0.04 -1.77
N HIS A 243 -6.98 -0.58 -2.92
CA HIS A 243 -7.63 0.24 -3.96
C HIS A 243 -9.13 0.40 -3.73
N THR A 244 -9.79 -0.59 -3.13
CA THR A 244 -11.26 -0.66 -3.07
C THR A 244 -11.82 -0.50 -1.65
N GLY A 245 -10.99 -0.67 -0.62
CA GLY A 245 -11.43 -0.81 0.77
C GLY A 245 -12.10 -2.15 1.09
N LEU A 246 -12.21 -3.05 0.11
CA LEU A 246 -12.94 -4.32 0.22
C LEU A 246 -11.99 -5.51 0.10
N THR A 247 -12.38 -6.63 0.67
CA THR A 247 -11.78 -7.92 0.33
C THR A 247 -12.17 -8.34 -1.10
N PRO A 248 -11.39 -9.19 -1.77
CA PRO A 248 -11.75 -9.67 -3.11
C PRO A 248 -13.13 -10.36 -3.17
N SER A 249 -13.53 -11.07 -2.12
CA SER A 249 -14.85 -11.71 -2.05
C SER A 249 -15.99 -10.69 -1.97
N GLU A 250 -15.85 -9.65 -1.14
CA GLU A 250 -16.83 -8.56 -1.05
C GLU A 250 -16.93 -7.77 -2.36
N LEU A 251 -15.78 -7.54 -3.00
CA LEU A 251 -15.71 -6.88 -4.30
C LEU A 251 -16.48 -7.67 -5.38
N ILE A 252 -16.27 -8.99 -5.46
CA ILE A 252 -17.02 -9.85 -6.39
C ILE A 252 -18.52 -9.79 -6.12
N ALA A 253 -18.93 -9.82 -4.85
CA ALA A 253 -20.34 -9.77 -4.46
C ALA A 253 -21.05 -8.45 -4.85
N ILE A 254 -20.29 -7.36 -5.01
CA ILE A 254 -20.82 -6.06 -5.45
C ILE A 254 -20.88 -5.95 -6.98
N ILE A 255 -19.95 -6.61 -7.68
CA ILE A 255 -19.78 -6.48 -9.14
C ILE A 255 -20.61 -7.52 -9.92
N SER A 256 -20.91 -8.67 -9.31
CA SER A 256 -21.68 -9.78 -9.90
C SER A 256 -23.19 -9.56 -9.80
#